data_AF-A0A6P0XXA3-F1
#
_entry.id   AF-A0A6P0XXA3-F1
#
_cell.length_a   1.000
_cell.length_b   1.000
_cell.length_c   1.000
_cell.angle_alpha   90.00
_cell.angle_beta   90.00
_cell.angle_gamma   90.00
#
_symmetry.space_group_name_H-M   'P 1'
#
loop_
_entity.id
_entity.type
_entity.pdbx_description
1 polymer ?
#
loop_
_entity_poly.entity_id
_entity_poly.type
_entity_poly.pdbx_seq_one_letter_code
_entity_poly.pdbx_strand_id
1 'polypeptide(L)'
;MEPIELTAAAIAYHFLIKYVEKTGEGLGQKTTEQLVKLWQRVKGMPGNTFRALKPAQENPFPEDFERAIREMEAVANQNPEFKQDIIDVVAVAKEEYPEYVKNLEAKLEQIKSQGVTAEKIGALFQHSTISGSKIVDSESNTVDTGAIVGSPEAFKGSTIHGGVHF
;
A
#
# COMPACT_ATOMS: atom_id res chain seq x y z
N MET A 1 -10.87 -22.43 -8.15
CA MET A 1 -10.24 -21.16 -7.77
C MET A 1 -10.83 -20.07 -8.63
N GLU A 2 -11.34 -19.02 -8.02
CA GLU A 2 -11.85 -17.85 -8.76
C GLU A 2 -10.69 -17.08 -9.39
N PRO A 3 -10.86 -16.54 -10.61
CA PRO A 3 -9.85 -15.70 -11.23
C PRO A 3 -9.63 -14.44 -10.39
N ILE A 4 -8.39 -13.93 -10.35
CA ILE A 4 -8.14 -12.63 -9.74
C ILE A 4 -8.67 -11.53 -10.67
N GLU A 5 -9.23 -10.49 -10.09
CA GLU A 5 -9.68 -9.35 -10.87
C GLU A 5 -8.51 -8.52 -11.39
N LEU A 6 -8.60 -8.07 -12.64
CA LEU A 6 -7.64 -7.14 -13.25
C LEU A 6 -7.46 -5.87 -12.39
N THR A 7 -8.50 -5.45 -11.66
CA THR A 7 -8.44 -4.31 -10.73
C THR A 7 -7.46 -4.58 -9.58
N ALA A 8 -7.50 -5.76 -8.98
CA ALA A 8 -6.59 -6.14 -7.88
C ALA A 8 -5.14 -6.22 -8.37
N ALA A 9 -4.92 -6.80 -9.56
CA ALA A 9 -3.61 -6.80 -10.20
C ALA A 9 -3.11 -5.37 -10.48
N ALA A 10 -3.98 -4.48 -10.96
CA ALA A 10 -3.63 -3.08 -11.23
C ALA A 10 -3.26 -2.30 -9.97
N ILE A 11 -4.00 -2.48 -8.87
CA ILE A 11 -3.70 -1.84 -7.58
C ILE A 11 -2.36 -2.34 -7.05
N ALA A 12 -2.16 -3.65 -6.98
CA ALA A 12 -0.89 -4.21 -6.50
C ALA A 12 0.29 -3.75 -7.36
N TYR A 13 0.12 -3.71 -8.68
CA TYR A 13 1.12 -3.19 -9.60
C TYR A 13 1.46 -1.72 -9.33
N HIS A 14 0.46 -0.86 -9.11
CA HIS A 14 0.67 0.55 -8.78
C HIS A 14 1.48 0.74 -7.49
N PHE A 15 1.12 0.03 -6.42
CA PHE A 15 1.86 0.05 -5.16
C PHE A 15 3.29 -0.50 -5.32
N LEU A 16 3.46 -1.52 -6.16
CA LEU A 16 4.77 -2.09 -6.47
C LEU A 16 5.68 -1.10 -7.22
N ILE A 17 5.14 -0.31 -8.16
CA ILE A 17 5.88 0.78 -8.81
C ILE A 17 6.39 1.76 -7.76
N LYS A 18 5.49 2.28 -6.90
CA LYS A 18 5.85 3.24 -5.85
C LYS A 18 6.93 2.71 -4.92
N TYR A 19 6.83 1.44 -4.53
CA TYR A 19 7.84 0.77 -3.70
C TYR A 19 9.21 0.68 -4.39
N VAL A 20 9.26 0.24 -5.65
CA VAL A 20 10.51 0.01 -6.38
C VAL A 20 11.16 1.31 -6.88
N GLU A 21 10.38 2.31 -7.26
CA GLU A 21 10.88 3.66 -7.60
C GLU A 21 11.46 4.40 -6.38
N LYS A 22 11.43 3.78 -5.19
CA LYS A 22 11.82 4.38 -3.90
C LYS A 22 11.08 5.69 -3.60
N THR A 23 9.99 5.96 -4.30
CA THR A 23 9.01 7.00 -3.95
C THR A 23 8.09 6.55 -2.82
N GLY A 24 8.27 5.33 -2.31
CA GLY A 24 7.55 4.75 -1.17
C GLY A 24 7.68 5.49 0.17
N GLU A 25 8.22 6.70 0.19
CA GLU A 25 8.01 7.65 1.28
C GLU A 25 6.49 7.82 1.49
N GLY A 26 6.01 7.37 2.64
CA GLY A 26 4.59 7.41 2.98
C GLY A 26 3.82 6.10 2.77
N LEU A 27 4.47 5.02 2.31
CA LEU A 27 3.93 3.67 2.41
C LEU A 27 3.99 3.14 3.84
N GLY A 28 2.92 2.47 4.25
CA GLY A 28 2.72 1.92 5.57
C GLY A 28 3.60 0.71 5.74
N GLN A 29 3.92 0.39 6.99
CA GLN A 29 4.83 -0.70 7.30
C GLN A 29 4.27 -2.02 6.76
N LYS A 30 2.98 -2.29 7.02
CA LYS A 30 2.34 -3.54 6.60
C LYS A 30 2.29 -3.64 5.07
N THR A 31 1.91 -2.56 4.39
CA THR A 31 1.88 -2.51 2.92
C THR A 31 3.27 -2.76 2.35
N THR A 32 4.30 -2.15 2.92
CA THR A 32 5.69 -2.34 2.50
C THR A 32 6.15 -3.79 2.67
N GLU A 33 5.82 -4.44 3.79
CA GLU A 33 6.17 -5.85 4.03
C GLU A 33 5.55 -6.79 2.99
N GLN A 34 4.28 -6.59 2.63
CA GLN A 34 3.64 -7.39 1.60
C GLN A 34 4.20 -7.10 0.20
N LEU A 35 4.53 -5.84 -0.10
CA LEU A 35 5.18 -5.46 -1.36
C LEU A 35 6.58 -6.06 -1.49
N VAL A 36 7.35 -6.15 -0.40
CA VAL A 36 8.64 -6.84 -0.39
C VAL A 36 8.44 -8.30 -0.80
N LYS A 37 7.47 -9.01 -0.20
CA LYS A 37 7.19 -10.42 -0.54
C LYS A 37 6.80 -10.58 -2.00
N LEU A 38 5.84 -9.78 -2.47
CA LEU A 38 5.39 -9.78 -3.86
C LEU A 38 6.57 -9.53 -4.80
N TRP A 39 7.41 -8.54 -4.51
CA TRP A 39 8.58 -8.20 -5.35
C TRP A 39 9.64 -9.28 -5.38
N GLN A 40 9.92 -9.93 -4.23
CA GLN A 40 10.84 -11.05 -4.18
C GLN A 40 10.29 -12.25 -4.96
N ARG A 41 8.98 -12.50 -4.90
CA ARG A 41 8.34 -13.55 -5.70
C ARG A 41 8.45 -13.26 -7.19
N VAL A 42 8.19 -12.03 -7.63
CA VAL A 42 8.39 -11.60 -9.03
C VAL A 42 9.84 -11.83 -9.48
N LYS A 43 10.83 -11.46 -8.66
CA LYS A 43 12.26 -11.67 -8.96
C LYS A 43 12.69 -13.13 -8.95
N GLY A 44 12.02 -13.98 -8.18
CA GLY A 44 12.27 -15.42 -8.11
C GLY A 44 11.65 -16.22 -9.25
N MET A 45 10.75 -15.62 -10.03
CA MET A 45 10.14 -16.29 -11.19
C MET A 45 11.13 -16.41 -12.37
N PRO A 46 10.93 -17.41 -13.26
CA PRO A 46 11.72 -17.54 -14.48
C PRO A 46 11.73 -16.24 -15.28
N GLY A 47 12.89 -15.85 -15.83
CA GLY A 47 13.05 -14.58 -16.55
C GLY A 47 12.20 -14.38 -17.81
N ASN A 48 11.44 -15.42 -18.25
CA ASN A 48 10.48 -15.31 -19.35
C ASN A 48 9.02 -15.15 -18.90
N THR A 49 8.76 -15.19 -17.58
CA THR A 49 7.41 -15.23 -17.02
C THR A 49 6.65 -13.95 -17.33
N PHE A 50 7.36 -12.83 -17.24
CA PHE A 50 6.87 -11.51 -17.58
C PHE A 50 7.64 -11.00 -18.79
N ARG A 51 6.93 -10.51 -19.81
CA ARG A 51 7.55 -9.93 -21.02
C ARG A 51 7.63 -8.40 -20.90
N ALA A 52 6.66 -7.82 -20.21
CA ALA A 52 6.52 -6.39 -19.99
C ALA A 52 7.17 -5.97 -18.66
N LEU A 53 6.82 -6.64 -17.54
CA LEU A 53 7.50 -6.45 -16.25
C LEU A 53 8.88 -7.10 -16.29
N LYS A 54 9.94 -6.31 -16.13
CA LYS A 54 11.34 -6.75 -16.32
C LYS A 54 12.14 -6.56 -15.02
N PRO A 55 11.92 -7.41 -14.01
CA PRO A 55 12.42 -7.17 -12.66
C PRO A 55 13.96 -7.18 -12.53
N ALA A 56 14.68 -7.66 -13.55
CA ALA A 56 16.13 -7.65 -13.63
C ALA A 56 16.73 -6.40 -14.32
N GLN A 57 15.91 -5.46 -14.82
CA GLN A 57 16.36 -4.25 -15.49
C GLN A 57 16.35 -3.04 -14.56
N GLU A 58 17.15 -2.01 -14.89
CA GLU A 58 17.23 -0.75 -14.13
C GLU A 58 15.89 -0.01 -14.09
N ASN A 59 15.15 -0.03 -15.20
CA ASN A 59 13.74 0.34 -15.24
C ASN A 59 12.86 -0.91 -15.37
N PRO A 60 12.40 -1.49 -14.25
CA PRO A 60 11.68 -2.76 -14.30
C PRO A 60 10.25 -2.63 -14.80
N PHE A 61 9.69 -1.42 -14.83
CA PHE A 61 8.32 -1.18 -15.27
C PHE A 61 8.31 -0.60 -16.69
N PRO A 62 7.54 -1.20 -17.60
CA PRO A 62 7.39 -0.70 -18.96
C PRO A 62 6.47 0.54 -18.99
N GLU A 63 6.57 1.33 -20.06
CA GLU A 63 5.56 2.35 -20.39
C GLU A 63 4.18 1.73 -20.70
N ASP A 64 4.19 0.48 -21.18
CA ASP A 64 2.99 -0.29 -21.51
C ASP A 64 2.38 -0.96 -20.27
N PHE A 65 1.84 -0.12 -19.38
CA PHE A 65 1.31 -0.52 -18.08
C PHE A 65 0.16 -1.52 -18.18
N GLU A 66 -0.70 -1.41 -19.20
CA GLU A 66 -1.80 -2.36 -19.41
C GLU A 66 -1.26 -3.78 -19.56
N ARG A 67 -0.23 -3.95 -20.40
CA ARG A 67 0.33 -5.26 -20.66
C ARG A 67 0.96 -5.86 -19.41
N ALA A 68 1.67 -5.06 -18.61
CA ALA A 68 2.28 -5.54 -17.38
C ALA A 68 1.22 -6.00 -16.35
N ILE A 69 0.12 -5.27 -16.22
CA ILE A 69 -1.00 -5.65 -15.33
C ILE A 69 -1.65 -6.95 -15.81
N ARG A 70 -1.92 -7.08 -17.12
CA ARG A 70 -2.49 -8.31 -17.69
C ARG A 70 -1.57 -9.51 -17.50
N GLU A 71 -0.26 -9.33 -17.61
CA GLU A 71 0.71 -10.39 -17.35
C GLU A 71 0.68 -10.79 -15.86
N MET A 72 0.61 -9.85 -14.93
CA MET A 72 0.42 -10.18 -13.51
C MET A 72 -0.88 -10.93 -13.25
N GLU A 73 -2.00 -10.52 -13.85
CA GLU A 73 -3.28 -11.22 -13.74
C GLU A 73 -3.19 -12.66 -14.26
N ALA A 74 -2.62 -12.84 -15.47
CA ALA A 74 -2.46 -14.15 -16.08
C ALA A 74 -1.58 -15.09 -15.24
N VAL A 75 -0.45 -14.58 -14.75
CA VAL A 75 0.47 -15.34 -13.89
C VAL A 75 -0.19 -15.70 -12.56
N ALA A 76 -0.95 -14.79 -11.96
CA ALA A 76 -1.69 -15.05 -10.72
C ALA A 76 -2.79 -16.09 -10.92
N ASN A 77 -3.48 -16.07 -12.06
CA ASN A 77 -4.47 -17.09 -12.38
C ASN A 77 -3.87 -18.50 -12.53
N GLN A 78 -2.57 -18.61 -12.81
CA GLN A 78 -1.85 -19.87 -12.92
C GLN A 78 -1.06 -20.23 -11.65
N ASN A 79 -0.75 -19.26 -10.79
CA ASN A 79 0.07 -19.42 -9.60
C ASN A 79 -0.70 -18.96 -8.35
N PRO A 80 -1.25 -19.88 -7.55
CA PRO A 80 -2.08 -19.51 -6.40
C PRO A 80 -1.32 -18.74 -5.32
N GLU A 81 -0.03 -19.04 -5.13
CA GLU A 81 0.82 -18.30 -4.21
C GLU A 81 1.01 -16.84 -4.65
N PHE A 82 1.28 -16.62 -5.94
CA PHE A 82 1.41 -15.27 -6.48
C PHE A 82 0.09 -14.51 -6.45
N LYS A 83 -1.03 -15.20 -6.71
CA LYS A 83 -2.38 -14.65 -6.52
C LYS A 83 -2.59 -14.21 -5.07
N GLN A 84 -2.19 -15.02 -4.11
CA GLN A 84 -2.33 -14.70 -2.69
C GLN A 84 -1.51 -13.44 -2.32
N ASP A 85 -0.27 -13.30 -2.81
CA ASP A 85 0.52 -12.09 -2.53
C ASP A 85 -0.15 -10.81 -3.07
N ILE A 86 -0.76 -10.87 -4.26
CA ILE A 86 -1.50 -9.73 -4.82
C ILE A 86 -2.69 -9.40 -3.91
N ILE A 87 -3.44 -10.40 -3.47
CA ILE A 87 -4.59 -10.22 -2.58
C ILE A 87 -4.15 -9.62 -1.24
N ASP A 88 -3.07 -10.12 -0.64
CA ASP A 88 -2.51 -9.62 0.61
C ASP A 88 -2.09 -8.14 0.50
N VAL A 89 -1.41 -7.76 -0.58
CA VAL A 89 -1.06 -6.36 -0.83
C VAL A 89 -2.31 -5.49 -0.92
N VAL A 90 -3.32 -5.91 -1.68
CA VAL A 90 -4.57 -5.14 -1.84
C VAL A 90 -5.34 -5.05 -0.52
N ALA A 91 -5.40 -6.13 0.26
CA ALA A 91 -6.10 -6.15 1.54
C ALA A 91 -5.46 -5.17 2.54
N VAL A 92 -4.14 -5.22 2.68
CA VAL A 92 -3.41 -4.33 3.58
C VAL A 92 -3.46 -2.88 3.08
N ALA A 93 -3.36 -2.65 1.77
CA ALA A 93 -3.52 -1.31 1.21
C ALA A 93 -4.94 -0.75 1.45
N LYS A 94 -5.98 -1.58 1.44
CA LYS A 94 -7.35 -1.17 1.79
C LYS A 94 -7.49 -0.83 3.27
N GLU A 95 -6.72 -1.48 4.15
CA GLU A 95 -6.68 -1.17 5.58
C GLU A 95 -5.93 0.14 5.85
N GLU A 96 -4.74 0.31 5.29
CA GLU A 96 -3.89 1.49 5.55
C GLU A 96 -4.32 2.72 4.72
N TYR A 97 -4.93 2.51 3.55
CA TYR A 97 -5.30 3.57 2.60
C TYR A 97 -6.70 3.36 1.98
N PRO A 98 -7.76 3.21 2.78
CA PRO A 98 -9.09 2.85 2.29
C PRO A 98 -9.63 3.83 1.23
N GLU A 99 -9.49 5.13 1.47
CA GLU A 99 -9.97 6.17 0.55
C GLU A 99 -9.18 6.20 -0.76
N TYR A 100 -7.87 6.00 -0.68
CA TYR A 100 -7.00 6.00 -1.84
C TYR A 100 -7.25 4.79 -2.73
N VAL A 101 -7.35 3.59 -2.13
CA VAL A 101 -7.63 2.37 -2.88
C VAL A 101 -9.02 2.45 -3.52
N LYS A 102 -10.03 2.94 -2.79
CA LYS A 102 -11.37 3.14 -3.35
C LYS A 102 -11.38 4.12 -4.52
N ASN A 103 -10.57 5.19 -4.46
CA ASN A 103 -10.42 6.13 -5.55
C ASN A 103 -9.74 5.51 -6.77
N LEU A 104 -8.71 4.69 -6.55
CA LEU A 104 -8.04 3.92 -7.61
C LEU A 104 -9.01 2.92 -8.26
N GLU A 105 -9.79 2.18 -7.47
CA GLU A 105 -10.80 1.24 -7.97
C GLU A 105 -11.78 1.94 -8.92
N ALA A 106 -12.37 3.06 -8.47
CA ALA A 106 -13.31 3.83 -9.27
C ALA A 106 -12.69 4.36 -10.58
N LYS A 107 -11.44 4.85 -10.52
CA LYS A 107 -10.73 5.33 -11.71
C LYS A 107 -10.39 4.19 -12.67
N LEU A 108 -10.00 3.02 -12.16
CA LEU A 108 -9.74 1.84 -12.97
C LEU A 108 -11.02 1.34 -13.66
N GLU A 109 -12.16 1.32 -12.96
CA GLU A 109 -13.47 0.97 -13.53
C GLU A 109 -13.89 1.94 -14.64
N GLN A 110 -13.66 3.24 -14.44
CA GLN A 110 -13.92 4.26 -15.46
C GLN A 110 -13.03 4.03 -16.69
N ILE A 111 -11.74 3.76 -16.50
CA ILE A 111 -10.80 3.48 -17.61
C ILE A 111 -11.22 2.20 -18.36
N LYS A 112 -11.63 1.14 -17.65
CA LYS A 112 -12.17 -0.08 -18.26
C LYS A 112 -13.39 0.21 -19.14
N SER A 113 -14.32 1.03 -18.65
CA SER A 113 -15.55 1.38 -19.37
C SER A 113 -15.30 2.26 -20.61
N GLN A 114 -14.21 3.03 -20.63
CA GLN A 114 -13.87 3.96 -21.71
C GLN A 114 -12.87 3.38 -22.74
N GLY A 115 -12.56 2.08 -22.66
CA GLY A 115 -11.49 1.45 -23.42
C GLY A 115 -10.14 1.69 -22.75
N VAL A 116 -9.56 0.60 -22.22
CA VAL A 116 -8.26 0.60 -21.55
C VAL A 116 -7.17 0.93 -22.57
N THR A 117 -6.36 1.95 -22.26
CA THR A 117 -5.12 2.23 -22.98
C THR A 117 -3.98 2.37 -21.97
N ALA A 118 -2.78 1.94 -22.36
CA ALA A 118 -1.58 2.08 -21.54
C ALA A 118 -1.36 3.55 -21.10
N GLU A 119 -1.67 4.52 -21.96
CA GLU A 119 -1.54 5.95 -21.67
C GLU A 119 -2.47 6.40 -20.52
N LYS A 120 -3.73 5.97 -20.51
CA LYS A 120 -4.70 6.31 -19.45
C LYS A 120 -4.31 5.69 -18.11
N ILE A 121 -3.83 4.43 -18.13
CA ILE A 121 -3.35 3.73 -16.93
C ILE A 121 -2.06 4.37 -16.42
N GLY A 122 -1.12 4.71 -17.29
CA GLY A 122 0.11 5.39 -16.92
C GLY A 122 -0.17 6.76 -16.30
N ALA A 123 -1.05 7.55 -16.90
CA ALA A 123 -1.47 8.84 -16.36
C ALA A 123 -2.16 8.72 -14.99
N LEU A 124 -2.96 7.68 -14.79
CA LEU A 124 -3.56 7.37 -13.48
C LEU A 124 -2.47 7.17 -12.42
N PHE A 125 -1.47 6.33 -12.70
CA PHE A 125 -0.44 5.99 -11.71
C PHE A 125 0.55 7.13 -11.45
N GLN A 126 0.86 7.92 -12.48
CA GLN A 126 1.70 9.13 -12.32
C GLN A 126 1.02 10.21 -11.48
N HIS A 127 -0.30 10.41 -11.64
CA HIS A 127 -1.03 11.46 -10.92
C HIS A 127 -1.57 11.00 -9.55
N SER A 128 -1.48 9.71 -9.24
CA SER A 128 -1.96 9.17 -7.96
C SER A 128 -0.88 9.30 -6.88
N THR A 129 -0.98 10.33 -6.04
CA THR A 129 -0.12 10.55 -4.87
C THR A 129 -0.71 9.87 -3.64
N ILE A 130 0.08 9.00 -2.99
CA ILE A 130 -0.27 8.44 -1.67
C ILE A 130 0.06 9.54 -0.66
N SER A 131 -0.94 10.33 -0.27
CA SER A 131 -0.74 11.28 0.82
C SER A 131 -0.69 10.48 2.11
N GLY A 132 0.49 10.42 2.74
CA GLY A 132 0.74 9.67 3.95
C GLY A 132 -0.05 10.22 5.14
N SER A 133 -1.31 9.83 5.27
CA SER A 133 -1.99 9.87 6.55
C SER A 133 -1.36 8.79 7.41
N LYS A 134 -0.38 9.21 8.20
CA LYS A 134 0.18 8.43 9.31
C LYS A 134 -0.97 8.02 10.24
N ILE A 135 -1.49 6.80 10.09
CA ILE A 135 -2.17 6.11 11.19
C ILE A 135 -1.08 5.57 12.10
N VAL A 136 -0.64 6.40 13.04
CA VAL A 136 -0.08 5.87 14.27
C VAL A 136 -1.26 5.54 15.17
N ASP A 137 -1.78 4.34 14.99
CA ASP A 137 -2.55 3.71 16.05
C ASP A 137 -1.54 3.26 17.11
N SER A 138 -1.22 4.17 18.04
CA SER A 138 -0.55 3.81 19.28
C SER A 138 -1.60 3.28 20.26
N GLU A 139 -2.32 2.20 19.93
CA GLU A 139 -3.00 1.42 20.95
C GLU A 139 -2.00 0.45 21.59
N SER A 140 -1.08 1.03 22.37
CA SER A 140 -0.41 0.26 23.42
C SER A 140 -1.41 0.09 24.56
N ASN A 141 -2.24 -0.94 24.44
CA ASN A 141 -2.94 -1.67 25.50
C ASN A 141 -2.46 -1.32 26.92
N THR A 142 -3.10 -0.35 27.57
CA THR A 142 -3.14 -0.29 29.03
C THR A 142 -4.56 -0.65 29.45
N VAL A 143 -4.71 -1.93 29.81
CA VAL A 143 -5.84 -2.49 30.54
C VAL A 143 -6.34 -1.51 31.61
N ASP A 144 -7.55 -1.02 31.39
CA ASP A 144 -8.40 -0.39 32.42
C ASP A 144 -8.77 -1.47 33.44
N THR A 145 -8.08 -1.46 34.58
CA THR A 145 -8.62 -2.01 35.83
C THR A 145 -8.98 -0.81 36.70
N GLY A 146 -10.26 -0.45 36.67
CA GLY A 146 -10.79 0.68 37.40
C GLY A 146 -10.59 0.60 38.90
N ALA A 147 -10.50 1.78 39.53
CA ALA A 147 -10.79 1.99 40.95
C ALA A 147 -10.72 3.49 41.35
N ILE A 148 -11.92 4.06 41.58
CA ILE A 148 -12.32 4.96 42.69
C ILE A 148 -11.72 6.38 42.82
N VAL A 149 -12.59 7.37 42.53
CA VAL A 149 -13.04 8.49 43.40
C VAL A 149 -12.02 9.54 43.89
N GLY A 150 -12.31 10.82 43.58
CA GLY A 150 -11.98 11.91 44.51
C GLY A 150 -11.71 13.31 43.92
N SER A 151 -12.79 14.00 43.53
CA SER A 151 -13.02 15.46 43.65
C SER A 151 -12.18 16.52 42.86
N PRO A 152 -12.80 17.64 42.44
CA PRO A 152 -12.20 18.73 41.66
C PRO A 152 -11.59 19.83 42.55
N GLU A 153 -11.05 20.90 41.92
CA GLU A 153 -10.40 22.11 42.50
C GLU A 153 -8.85 22.02 42.50
N ALA A 154 -8.03 23.02 42.13
CA ALA A 154 -8.23 24.44 41.92
C ALA A 154 -7.16 25.02 40.97
N PHE A 155 -7.54 26.10 40.29
CA PHE A 155 -6.68 27.05 39.58
C PHE A 155 -5.84 27.86 40.59
N LYS A 156 -4.50 27.87 40.45
CA LYS A 156 -3.52 28.85 41.00
C LYS A 156 -2.15 28.41 40.47
N GLY A 157 -1.29 29.20 39.82
CA GLY A 157 -0.90 30.57 40.13
C GLY A 157 0.57 30.56 40.57
N SER A 158 1.47 30.88 39.62
CA SER A 158 2.80 31.51 39.74
C SER A 158 3.86 31.03 40.77
N THR A 159 5.10 30.88 40.26
CA THR A 159 6.40 31.22 40.92
C THR A 159 6.86 30.21 42.00
N ILE A 160 8.10 29.76 42.16
CA ILE A 160 9.44 30.36 42.04
C ILE A 160 10.49 29.24 41.99
N HIS A 161 11.64 29.54 41.38
CA HIS A 161 12.93 28.85 41.56
C HIS A 161 13.39 28.85 43.02
N GLY A 162 14.05 27.76 43.45
CA GLY A 162 15.11 27.86 44.46
C GLY A 162 15.20 26.70 45.47
N GLY A 163 16.35 26.02 45.47
CA GLY A 163 16.97 25.52 46.71
C GLY A 163 16.83 24.02 46.99
N VAL A 164 17.83 23.24 46.55
CA VAL A 164 18.18 21.97 47.20
C VAL A 164 19.11 22.28 48.36
N HIS A 165 18.73 21.80 49.55
CA HIS A 165 19.52 21.86 50.78
C HIS A 165 20.17 20.49 51.00
N PHE A 166 21.48 20.45 51.18
CA PHE A 166 22.18 19.50 52.05
C PHE A 166 23.18 20.30 52.87
#